data_AF-A0A127SIK1-F1
#
_entry.id   AF-A0A127SIK1-F1
#
_cell.length_a   1.000
_cell.length_b   1.000
_cell.length_c   1.000
_cell.angle_alpha   90.00
_cell.angle_beta   90.00
_cell.angle_gamma   90.00
#
_symmetry.space_group_name_H-M   'P 1'
#
loop_
_entity.id
_entity.type
_entity.pdbx_description
1 polymer ?
#
loop_
_entity_poly.entity_id
_entity_poly.type
_entity_poly.pdbx_seq_one_letter_code
_entity_poly.pdbx_strand_id
1 'polypeptide(L)'
;KKNIIGVQGCIWTEWTKDSVKMEWQMMPRIAALSELQWCNPERKDLNGFLKRLRHQMDLYELYGYHYKEDIEDVTISVKPKGQDGIAVVELNTFDNASVYYTLDGSEPTSESLRY
;
A
#
# COMPACT_ATOMS: atom_id res chain seq x y z
N LYS A 1 3.63 12.61 27.36
CA LYS A 1 2.35 12.00 26.91
C LYS A 1 1.13 12.30 27.80
N LYS A 2 1.28 12.76 29.06
CA LYS A 2 0.13 12.97 29.97
C LYS A 2 -0.98 13.92 29.49
N ASN A 3 -0.69 14.83 28.55
CA ASN A 3 -1.65 15.82 28.06
C ASN A 3 -2.18 15.51 26.64
N ILE A 4 -1.84 14.35 26.07
CA ILE A 4 -2.31 13.97 24.73
C ILE A 4 -3.64 13.24 24.89
N ILE A 5 -4.73 13.85 24.43
CA ILE A 5 -6.10 13.31 24.57
C ILE A 5 -6.59 12.52 23.35
N GLY A 6 -5.87 12.61 22.22
CA GLY A 6 -6.29 11.93 21.01
C GLY A 6 -5.42 12.23 19.80
N VAL A 7 -5.79 11.64 18.68
CA VAL A 7 -5.18 11.80 17.36
C VAL A 7 -6.32 11.99 16.36
N GLN A 8 -6.12 12.79 15.32
CA GLN A 8 -7.11 13.03 14.26
C GLN A 8 -6.41 13.05 12.90
N GLY A 9 -7.11 12.60 11.86
CA GLY A 9 -6.75 12.82 10.46
C GLY A 9 -7.76 13.76 9.82
N CYS A 10 -7.31 14.92 9.35
CA CYS A 10 -8.17 15.88 8.66
C CYS A 10 -8.21 15.58 7.16
N ILE A 11 -9.36 15.87 6.54
CA ILE A 11 -9.48 15.99 5.09
C ILE A 11 -9.99 17.39 4.77
N TRP A 12 -9.18 18.13 4.01
CA TRP A 12 -9.56 19.41 3.45
C TRP A 12 -10.05 19.19 2.02
N THR A 13 -11.11 19.90 1.63
CA THR A 13 -11.89 19.57 0.44
C THR A 13 -11.69 20.54 -0.72
N GLU A 14 -10.65 21.37 -0.71
CA GLU A 14 -10.38 22.33 -1.79
C GLU A 14 -10.21 21.63 -3.15
N TRP A 15 -9.70 20.39 -3.16
CA TRP A 15 -9.47 19.57 -4.35
C TRP A 15 -10.23 18.24 -4.31
N THR A 16 -11.31 18.16 -3.54
CA THR A 16 -12.14 16.96 -3.38
C THR A 16 -13.50 17.22 -4.02
N LYS A 17 -13.61 16.86 -5.30
CA LYS A 17 -14.77 17.19 -6.14
C LYS A 17 -16.09 16.57 -5.64
N ASP A 18 -16.04 15.31 -5.21
CA ASP A 18 -17.21 14.48 -4.90
C ASP A 18 -16.86 13.43 -3.83
N SER A 19 -17.87 12.66 -3.41
CA SER A 19 -17.72 11.59 -2.41
C SER A 19 -16.77 10.49 -2.88
N VAL A 20 -16.76 10.17 -4.17
CA VAL A 20 -15.84 9.16 -4.75
C VAL A 20 -14.39 9.61 -4.58
N LYS A 21 -14.08 10.87 -4.91
CA LYS A 21 -12.74 11.42 -4.70
C LYS A 21 -12.37 11.49 -3.22
N MET A 22 -13.35 11.78 -2.35
CA MET A 22 -13.15 11.79 -0.90
C MET A 22 -12.78 10.40 -0.37
N GLU A 23 -13.55 9.37 -0.73
CA GLU A 23 -13.27 7.97 -0.39
C GLU A 23 -11.86 7.58 -0.87
N TRP A 24 -11.53 7.92 -2.12
CA TRP A 24 -10.24 7.60 -2.72
C TRP A 24 -9.08 8.29 -2.00
N GLN A 25 -9.29 9.52 -1.52
CA GLN A 25 -8.28 10.21 -0.71
C GLN A 25 -8.19 9.64 0.71
N MET A 26 -9.28 9.14 1.29
CA MET A 26 -9.34 8.68 2.68
C MET A 26 -8.93 7.21 2.86
N MET A 27 -9.24 6.35 1.91
CA MET A 27 -8.98 4.91 1.99
C MET A 27 -7.79 4.53 1.10
N PRO A 28 -6.86 3.69 1.56
CA PRO A 28 -6.88 2.92 2.81
C PRO A 28 -6.31 3.64 4.05
N ARG A 29 -5.78 4.87 3.92
CA ARG A 29 -5.04 5.54 5.03
C ARG A 29 -5.84 5.71 6.32
N ILE A 30 -7.16 5.76 6.27
CA ILE A 30 -8.03 5.78 7.46
C ILE A 30 -7.89 4.52 8.31
N ALA A 31 -7.64 3.35 7.71
CA ALA A 31 -7.39 2.11 8.46
C ALA A 31 -6.08 2.20 9.26
N ALA A 32 -5.03 2.79 8.67
CA ALA A 32 -3.77 3.03 9.38
C ALA A 32 -3.95 4.04 10.53
N LEU A 33 -4.76 5.08 10.34
CA LEU A 33 -5.11 6.03 11.40
C LEU A 33 -5.86 5.34 12.55
N SER A 34 -6.84 4.50 12.24
CA SER A 34 -7.59 3.72 13.24
C SER A 34 -6.68 2.77 14.03
N GLU A 35 -5.74 2.09 13.37
CA GLU A 35 -4.75 1.25 14.06
C GLU A 35 -3.85 2.08 14.97
N LEU A 36 -3.40 3.25 14.51
CA LEU A 36 -2.55 4.12 15.30
C LEU A 36 -3.26 4.67 16.55
N GLN A 37 -4.55 4.98 16.43
CA GLN A 37 -5.41 5.48 17.51
C GLN A 37 -5.76 4.41 18.55
N TRP A 38 -6.10 3.20 18.09
CA TRP A 38 -6.71 2.18 18.94
C TRP A 38 -5.71 1.13 19.46
N CYS A 39 -4.68 0.79 18.68
CA CYS A 39 -3.76 -0.28 19.04
C CYS A 39 -2.74 0.17 20.10
N ASN A 40 -2.49 -0.68 21.09
CA ASN A 40 -1.41 -0.49 22.06
C ASN A 40 -0.07 -0.35 21.30
N PRO A 41 0.75 0.69 21.57
CA PRO A 41 2.04 0.89 20.94
C PRO A 41 2.94 -0.36 20.83
N GLU A 42 2.94 -1.24 21.84
CA GLU A 42 3.75 -2.46 21.85
C GLU A 42 3.30 -3.52 20.83
N ARG A 43 2.05 -3.43 20.35
CA ARG A 43 1.45 -4.34 19.39
C ARG A 43 1.43 -3.79 17.97
N LYS A 44 2.00 -2.60 17.75
CA LYS A 44 2.06 -1.98 16.43
C LYS A 44 3.13 -2.69 15.61
N ASP A 45 2.69 -3.40 14.58
CA ASP A 45 3.53 -4.09 13.62
C ASP A 45 3.02 -3.80 12.21
N LEU A 46 3.87 -3.14 11.41
CA LEU A 46 3.52 -2.76 10.04
C LEU A 46 3.26 -4.00 9.18
N ASN A 47 4.04 -5.06 9.32
CA ASN A 47 3.87 -6.27 8.52
C ASN A 47 2.55 -6.97 8.84
N GLY A 48 2.19 -7.06 10.12
CA GLY A 48 0.90 -7.54 10.58
C GLY A 48 -0.27 -6.67 10.11
N PHE A 49 -0.09 -5.35 10.10
CA PHE A 49 -1.09 -4.42 9.55
C PHE A 49 -1.32 -4.66 8.06
N LEU A 50 -0.26 -4.72 7.24
CA LEU A 50 -0.38 -4.93 5.79
C LEU A 50 -1.09 -6.25 5.45
N LYS A 51 -0.82 -7.32 6.20
CA LYS A 51 -1.54 -8.60 6.07
C LYS A 51 -3.04 -8.48 6.35
N ARG A 52 -3.44 -7.70 7.37
CA ARG A 52 -4.85 -7.45 7.69
C ARG A 52 -5.50 -6.45 6.72
N LEU A 53 -4.70 -5.55 6.16
CA LEU A 53 -5.16 -4.55 5.21
C LEU A 53 -5.71 -5.20 3.94
N ARG A 54 -5.14 -6.33 3.48
CA ARG A 54 -5.70 -7.10 2.35
C ARG A 54 -7.17 -7.43 2.57
N HIS A 55 -7.49 -8.01 3.72
CA HIS A 55 -8.89 -8.32 4.06
C HIS A 55 -9.76 -7.07 4.18
N GLN A 56 -9.20 -5.96 4.68
CA GLN A 56 -9.91 -4.69 4.74
C GLN A 56 -10.25 -4.14 3.34
N MET A 57 -9.40 -4.37 2.34
CA MET A 57 -9.66 -4.01 0.95
C MET A 57 -10.76 -4.88 0.34
N ASP A 58 -10.80 -6.19 0.63
CA ASP A 58 -11.91 -7.06 0.25
C ASP A 58 -13.26 -6.54 0.78
N LEU A 59 -13.27 -5.99 2.00
CA LEU A 59 -14.46 -5.36 2.57
C LEU A 59 -14.81 -4.07 1.83
N TYR A 60 -13.83 -3.26 1.45
CA TYR A 60 -14.10 -2.04 0.68
C TYR A 60 -14.73 -2.36 -0.68
N GLU A 61 -14.23 -3.38 -1.37
CA GLU A 61 -14.81 -3.88 -2.62
C GLU A 61 -16.24 -4.39 -2.41
N LEU A 62 -16.46 -5.22 -1.38
CA LEU A 62 -17.78 -5.78 -1.06
C LEU A 62 -18.84 -4.69 -0.79
N TYR A 63 -18.46 -3.60 -0.13
CA TYR A 63 -19.37 -2.48 0.17
C TYR A 63 -19.40 -1.41 -0.93
N GLY A 64 -18.60 -1.56 -1.99
CA GLY A 64 -18.56 -0.61 -3.11
C GLY A 64 -17.91 0.74 -2.78
N TYR A 65 -16.94 0.77 -1.86
CA TYR A 65 -16.17 1.97 -1.55
C TYR A 65 -15.04 2.18 -2.55
N HIS A 66 -14.80 3.44 -2.92
CA HIS A 66 -13.75 3.81 -3.86
C HIS A 66 -12.45 4.10 -3.11
N TYR A 67 -11.59 3.12 -2.93
CA TYR A 67 -10.30 3.31 -2.27
C TYR A 67 -9.16 3.51 -3.28
N LYS A 68 -8.01 3.97 -2.80
CA LYS A 68 -6.81 4.08 -3.63
C LYS A 68 -6.11 2.73 -3.75
N GLU A 69 -5.91 2.27 -4.99
CA GLU A 69 -5.34 0.96 -5.33
C GLU A 69 -3.81 0.97 -5.55
N ASP A 70 -3.14 2.11 -5.37
CA ASP A 70 -1.69 2.24 -5.59
C ASP A 70 -0.84 1.33 -4.69
N ILE A 71 -1.42 0.81 -3.62
CA ILE A 71 -0.78 -0.17 -2.75
C ILE A 71 -0.59 -1.53 -3.45
N GLU A 72 -1.39 -1.86 -4.47
CA GLU A 72 -1.27 -3.08 -5.27
C GLU A 72 -0.11 -3.02 -6.28
N ASP A 73 0.45 -1.82 -6.53
CA ASP A 73 1.56 -1.64 -7.47
C ASP A 73 2.85 -2.31 -6.96
N VAL A 74 3.59 -2.92 -7.89
CA VAL A 74 4.92 -3.49 -7.59
C VAL A 74 5.90 -2.35 -7.32
N THR A 75 6.46 -2.34 -6.11
CA THR A 75 7.55 -1.43 -5.75
C THR A 75 8.86 -1.92 -6.35
N ILE A 76 9.46 -1.12 -7.22
CA ILE A 76 10.72 -1.41 -7.89
C ILE A 76 11.84 -0.62 -7.22
N SER A 77 12.84 -1.32 -6.68
CA SER A 77 14.05 -0.75 -6.09
C SER A 77 15.26 -1.16 -6.93
N VAL A 78 15.99 -0.18 -7.46
CA VAL A 78 17.17 -0.43 -8.29
C VAL A 78 18.41 0.09 -7.57
N LYS A 79 19.37 -0.80 -7.30
CA LYS A 79 20.62 -0.48 -6.61
C LYS A 79 21.82 -0.90 -7.46
N PRO A 80 22.85 -0.06 -7.61
CA PRO A 80 24.08 -0.47 -8.29
C PRO A 80 24.79 -1.57 -7.50
N LYS A 81 25.27 -2.60 -8.20
CA LYS A 81 26.11 -3.67 -7.68
C LYS A 81 27.57 -3.39 -8.03
N GLY A 82 28.25 -2.62 -7.19
CA GLY A 82 29.66 -2.28 -7.39
C GLY A 82 29.89 -1.35 -8.58
N GLN A 83 31.06 -1.45 -9.22
CA GLN A 83 31.50 -0.55 -10.31
C GLN A 83 31.35 -1.17 -11.71
N ASP A 84 30.86 -2.41 -11.82
CA ASP A 84 30.86 -3.18 -13.07
C ASP A 84 29.63 -2.93 -13.96
N GLY A 85 28.87 -1.86 -13.71
CA GLY A 85 27.66 -1.53 -14.47
C GLY A 85 26.47 -2.48 -14.24
N ILE A 86 26.55 -3.38 -13.26
CA ILE A 86 25.47 -4.30 -12.88
C ILE A 86 24.53 -3.59 -11.90
N ALA A 87 23.22 -3.69 -12.11
CA ALA A 87 22.21 -3.25 -11.16
C ALA A 87 21.49 -4.45 -10.54
N VAL A 88 21.21 -4.38 -9.25
CA VAL A 88 20.27 -5.27 -8.55
C VAL A 88 18.89 -4.62 -8.60
N VAL A 89 17.92 -5.34 -9.15
CA VAL A 89 16.51 -4.94 -9.15
C VAL A 89 15.77 -5.79 -8.11
N GLU A 90 15.14 -5.12 -7.15
CA GLU A 90 14.32 -5.71 -6.10
C GLU A 90 12.86 -5.35 -6.39
N LEU A 91 12.01 -6.36 -6.51
CA LEU A 91 10.57 -6.21 -6.75
C LEU A 91 9.83 -6.62 -5.47
N ASN A 92 8.95 -5.76 -4.96
CA ASN A 92 8.19 -6.03 -3.74
C ASN A 92 6.73 -5.63 -3.91
N THR A 93 5.83 -6.44 -3.36
CA THR A 93 4.40 -6.13 -3.22
C THR A 93 4.05 -6.09 -1.74
N PHE A 94 3.01 -5.35 -1.36
CA PHE A 94 2.66 -5.19 0.05
C PHE A 94 2.14 -6.47 0.72
N ASP A 95 1.61 -7.40 -0.07
CA ASP A 95 0.97 -8.65 0.35
C ASP A 95 1.75 -9.91 -0.09
N ASN A 96 2.95 -9.73 -0.63
CA ASN A 96 3.78 -10.80 -1.22
C ASN A 96 3.10 -11.53 -2.40
N ALA A 97 2.26 -10.85 -3.17
CA ALA A 97 1.75 -11.34 -4.45
C ALA A 97 2.89 -11.78 -5.40
N SER A 98 2.60 -12.73 -6.28
CA SER A 98 3.57 -13.23 -7.26
C SER A 98 3.83 -12.18 -8.34
N VAL A 99 5.11 -11.84 -8.55
CA VAL A 99 5.54 -10.86 -9.55
C VAL A 99 6.14 -11.58 -10.75
N TYR A 100 5.73 -11.17 -11.95
CA TYR A 100 6.19 -11.71 -13.23
C TYR A 100 6.87 -10.61 -14.04
N TYR A 101 7.96 -10.94 -14.73
CA TYR A 101 8.75 -9.96 -15.49
C TYR A 101 9.27 -10.50 -16.82
N THR A 102 9.59 -9.57 -17.72
CA THR A 102 10.21 -9.79 -19.03
C THR A 102 11.44 -8.90 -19.16
N LEU A 103 12.48 -9.36 -19.88
CA LEU A 103 13.73 -8.60 -20.10
C LEU A 103 13.89 -8.18 -21.57
N ASP A 104 12.97 -8.59 -22.43
CA ASP A 104 12.98 -8.38 -23.88
C ASP A 104 12.01 -7.27 -24.34
N GLY A 105 11.26 -6.67 -23.41
CA GLY A 105 10.28 -5.62 -23.69
C GLY A 105 8.89 -6.12 -24.08
N SER A 106 8.64 -7.44 -24.04
CA SER A 106 7.29 -8.00 -24.19
C SER A 106 6.41 -7.73 -22.96
N GLU A 107 5.08 -7.77 -23.12
CA GLU A 107 4.16 -7.62 -21.98
C GLU A 107 4.27 -8.83 -21.02
N PRO A 108 4.45 -8.62 -19.71
CA PRO A 108 4.52 -9.70 -18.74
C PRO A 108 3.17 -10.39 -18.57
N THR A 109 3.17 -11.72 -18.56
CA THR A 109 1.99 -12.56 -18.34
C THR A 109 2.24 -13.53 -17.17
N SER A 110 1.22 -14.29 -16.76
CA SER A 110 1.36 -15.35 -15.75
C SER A 110 2.30 -16.50 -16.18
N GLU A 111 2.68 -16.55 -17.46
CA GLU A 111 3.63 -17.52 -18.02
C GLU A 111 5.06 -16.96 -18.13
N SER A 112 5.26 -15.66 -17.85
CA SER A 112 6.58 -15.03 -17.86
C SER A 112 7.44 -15.50 -16.67
N LEU A 113 8.69 -15.02 -16.61
CA LEU A 113 9.60 -15.37 -15.53
C LEU A 113 9.07 -14.84 -14.19
N ARG A 114 8.97 -15.73 -13.20
CA ARG A 114 8.59 -15.38 -11.84
C ARG A 114 9.81 -14.86 -11.07
N TYR A 115 9.60 -13.77 -10.35
CA TYR A 115 10.56 -13.21 -9.39
C TYR A 115 10.59 -14.01 -8.08
#